data_AF-A0A4Q1SVP0-F1
#
_entry.id   AF-A0A4Q1SVP0-F1
#
_cell.length_a   1.000
_cell.length_b   1.000
_cell.length_c   1.000
_cell.angle_alpha   90.00
_cell.angle_beta   90.00
_cell.angle_gamma   90.00
#
_symmetry.space_group_name_H-M   'P 1'
#
loop_
_entity.id
_entity.type
_entity.pdbx_description
1 polymer ?
#
loop_
_entity_poly.entity_id
_entity_poly.type
_entity_poly.pdbx_seq_one_letter_code
_entity_poly.pdbx_strand_id
1 'polypeptide(L)'
;MASVDGCLTPAKEIILEEYATEMNIEDYQLQHLLMEEALAYFGCERSKHIALTELLRLIFADGVYRTGERNSVELIKKYFDMDANEYNSFRDWIAKIKELQNTND
;
A
#
# COMPACT_ATOMS: atom_id res chain seq x y z
N MET A 1 -0.22 7.46 -4.85
CA MET A 1 0.60 6.22 -4.94
C MET A 1 0.31 5.41 -6.19
N ALA A 2 -0.95 5.07 -6.47
CA ALA A 2 -1.32 4.28 -7.65
C ALA A 2 -0.98 4.94 -9.01
N SER A 3 -0.83 6.27 -9.04
CA SER A 3 -0.43 7.06 -10.21
C SER A 3 1.02 7.58 -10.18
N VAL A 4 1.79 7.32 -9.11
CA VAL A 4 3.11 7.96 -8.89
C VAL A 4 4.13 7.59 -9.96
N ASP A 5 4.02 6.40 -10.56
CA ASP A 5 4.81 5.96 -11.71
C ASP A 5 4.03 6.00 -13.05
N GLY A 6 2.79 6.52 -13.07
CA GLY A 6 1.95 6.57 -14.27
C GLY A 6 1.45 5.22 -14.81
N CYS A 7 1.71 4.11 -14.13
CA CYS A 7 1.23 2.79 -14.53
C CYS A 7 0.42 2.13 -13.41
N LEU A 8 -0.90 2.28 -13.49
CA LEU A 8 -1.83 1.43 -12.76
C LEU A 8 -1.79 0.04 -13.43
N THR A 9 -1.35 -0.97 -12.70
CA THR A 9 -1.33 -2.35 -13.21
C THR A 9 -2.66 -3.04 -12.91
N PRO A 10 -3.08 -4.06 -13.68
CA PRO A 10 -4.34 -4.77 -13.42
C PRO A 10 -4.44 -5.33 -11.99
N ALA A 11 -3.32 -5.79 -11.42
CA ALA A 11 -3.28 -6.25 -10.04
C ALA A 11 -3.59 -5.14 -9.02
N LYS A 12 -3.19 -3.90 -9.30
CA LYS A 12 -3.49 -2.73 -8.46
C LYS A 12 -4.94 -2.28 -8.65
N GLU A 13 -5.49 -2.39 -9.86
CA GLU A 13 -6.91 -2.11 -10.13
C GLU A 13 -7.83 -3.01 -9.31
N ILE A 14 -7.56 -4.32 -9.30
CA ILE A 14 -8.34 -5.30 -8.52
C ILE A 14 -8.35 -4.92 -7.03
N ILE A 15 -7.19 -4.59 -6.46
CA ILE A 15 -7.11 -4.18 -5.04
C ILE A 15 -7.88 -2.88 -4.77
N LEU A 16 -7.83 -1.92 -5.68
CA LEU A 16 -8.59 -0.67 -5.53
C LEU A 16 -10.10 -0.89 -5.63
N GLU A 17 -10.55 -1.81 -6.50
CA GLU A 17 -11.95 -2.21 -6.61
C GLU A 17 -12.44 -2.95 -5.37
N GLU A 18 -11.61 -3.83 -4.80
CA GLU A 18 -11.88 -4.47 -3.50
C GLU A 18 -12.07 -3.43 -2.40
N TYR A 19 -11.15 -2.46 -2.29
CA TYR A 19 -11.26 -1.37 -1.32
C TYR A 19 -12.53 -0.53 -1.50
N ALA A 20 -12.87 -0.17 -2.75
CA ALA A 20 -14.09 0.58 -3.03
C ALA A 20 -15.34 -0.20 -2.62
N THR A 21 -15.37 -1.50 -2.92
CA THR A 21 -16.47 -2.41 -2.55
C THR A 21 -16.61 -2.53 -1.03
N GLU A 22 -15.50 -2.79 -0.32
CA GLU A 22 -15.49 -2.92 1.14
C GLU A 22 -15.94 -1.65 1.86
N MET A 23 -15.57 -0.48 1.32
CA MET A 23 -15.95 0.82 1.85
C MET A 23 -17.33 1.30 1.36
N ASN A 24 -18.02 0.51 0.54
CA ASN A 24 -19.30 0.87 -0.08
C ASN A 24 -19.24 2.23 -0.80
N ILE A 25 -18.15 2.47 -1.53
CA ILE A 25 -17.91 3.66 -2.33
C ILE A 25 -18.27 3.35 -3.78
N GLU A 26 -19.34 3.97 -4.25
CA GLU A 26 -19.73 3.93 -5.67
C GLU A 26 -19.05 5.09 -6.42
N ASP A 27 -18.69 4.86 -7.69
CA ASP A 27 -18.14 5.87 -8.61
C ASP A 27 -16.92 6.67 -8.09
N TYR A 28 -16.00 6.02 -7.38
CA TYR A 28 -14.81 6.69 -6.84
C TYR A 28 -13.97 7.33 -7.96
N GLN A 29 -13.46 8.53 -7.69
CA GLN A 29 -12.55 9.23 -8.58
C GLN A 29 -11.18 9.33 -7.91
N LEU A 30 -10.13 8.93 -8.64
CA LEU A 30 -8.76 9.08 -8.15
C LEU A 30 -8.42 10.56 -8.01
N GLN A 31 -8.14 10.98 -6.78
CA GLN A 31 -7.68 12.33 -6.49
C GLN A 31 -6.17 12.42 -6.56
N HIS A 32 -5.65 13.55 -7.06
CA HIS A 32 -4.23 13.86 -7.01
C HIS A 32 -3.91 14.50 -5.66
N LEU A 33 -3.68 13.67 -4.65
CA LEU A 33 -3.26 14.09 -3.32
C LEU A 33 -1.75 13.83 -3.15
N LEU A 34 -1.02 14.74 -2.51
CA LEU A 34 0.36 14.48 -2.14
C LEU A 34 0.41 13.37 -1.08
N MET A 35 1.47 12.56 -1.10
CA MET A 35 1.54 11.41 -0.21
C MET A 35 1.58 11.86 1.25
N GLU A 36 2.32 12.91 1.57
CA GLU A 36 2.45 13.48 2.90
C GLU A 36 1.11 14.01 3.43
N GLU A 37 0.27 14.57 2.55
CA GLU A 37 -1.08 15.02 2.89
C GLU A 37 -2.00 13.82 3.20
N ALA A 38 -1.87 12.73 2.44
CA ALA A 38 -2.59 11.48 2.70
C ALA A 38 -2.15 10.83 4.03
N LEU A 39 -0.84 10.81 4.29
CA LEU A 39 -0.27 10.17 5.47
C LEU A 39 -0.61 10.92 6.77
N ALA A 40 -0.89 12.23 6.68
CA ALA A 40 -1.29 13.06 7.82
C ALA A 40 -2.60 12.63 8.47
N TYR A 41 -3.47 11.90 7.77
CA TYR A 41 -4.74 11.41 8.32
C TYR A 41 -4.56 10.27 9.33
N PHE A 42 -3.40 9.60 9.36
CA PHE A 42 -3.13 8.46 10.25
C PHE A 42 -2.45 8.92 11.55
N GLY A 43 -3.27 9.43 12.47
CA GLY A 43 -2.78 10.07 13.70
C GLY A 43 -2.33 9.12 14.83
N CYS A 44 -2.73 7.84 14.80
CA CYS A 44 -2.35 6.87 15.85
C CYS A 44 -1.54 5.70 15.29
N GLU A 45 -0.68 5.11 16.11
CA GLU A 45 0.18 3.98 15.73
C GLU A 45 -0.59 2.85 15.05
N ARG A 46 -1.75 2.47 15.63
CA ARG A 46 -2.62 1.45 15.03
C ARG A 46 -3.06 1.82 13.61
N SER A 47 -3.46 3.08 13.38
CA SER A 47 -3.90 3.53 12.05
C SER A 47 -2.74 3.58 11.06
N LYS A 48 -1.53 3.93 11.50
CA LYS A 48 -0.32 3.91 10.67
C LYS A 48 0.04 2.49 10.26
N HIS A 49 -0.01 1.53 11.17
CA HIS A 49 0.28 0.12 10.89
C HIS A 49 -0.72 -0.51 9.91
N ILE A 50 -2.01 -0.20 10.09
CA ILE A 50 -3.06 -0.63 9.15
C ILE A 50 -2.81 0.00 7.78
N ALA A 51 -2.60 1.32 7.71
CA ALA A 51 -2.34 2.01 6.46
C ALA A 51 -1.09 1.45 5.76
N LEU A 52 0.01 1.26 6.48
CA LEU A 52 1.23 0.67 5.95
C LEU A 52 0.97 -0.71 5.35
N THR A 53 0.24 -1.56 6.05
CA THR A 53 -0.12 -2.90 5.57
C THR A 53 -0.81 -2.83 4.23
N GLU A 54 -1.86 -2.03 4.12
CA GLU A 54 -2.66 -1.91 2.89
C GLU A 54 -1.87 -1.24 1.76
N LEU A 55 -1.00 -0.28 2.09
CA LEU A 55 -0.12 0.37 1.12
C LEU A 55 0.94 -0.58 0.57
N LEU A 56 1.56 -1.41 1.43
CA LEU A 56 2.55 -2.40 0.99
C LEU A 56 1.90 -3.51 0.17
N ARG A 57 0.67 -3.93 0.51
CA ARG A 57 -0.12 -4.85 -0.32
C ARG A 57 -0.29 -4.30 -1.74
N LEU A 58 -0.65 -3.01 -1.86
CA LEU A 58 -0.81 -2.33 -3.14
C LEU A 58 0.53 -2.19 -3.89
N ILE A 59 1.61 -1.82 -3.19
CA ILE A 59 2.95 -1.67 -3.77
C ILE A 59 3.48 -3.00 -4.32
N PHE A 60 3.33 -4.09 -3.59
CA PHE A 60 3.86 -5.41 -3.96
C PHE A 60 2.88 -6.28 -4.77
N ALA A 61 1.74 -5.73 -5.18
CA ALA A 61 0.67 -6.45 -5.88
C ALA A 61 1.18 -7.15 -7.14
N ASP A 62 1.87 -6.42 -8.01
CA ASP A 62 2.41 -6.91 -9.28
C ASP A 62 3.77 -7.64 -9.13
N GLY A 63 4.35 -7.65 -7.92
CA GLY A 63 5.63 -8.29 -7.62
C GLY A 63 6.86 -7.56 -8.18
N VAL A 64 6.71 -6.41 -8.83
CA VAL A 64 7.80 -5.68 -9.46
C VAL A 64 8.09 -4.41 -8.66
N TYR A 65 9.11 -4.46 -7.81
CA TYR A 65 9.46 -3.32 -6.94
C TYR A 65 10.28 -2.23 -7.67
N ARG A 66 9.56 -1.27 -8.27
CA ARG A 66 10.11 -0.18 -9.11
C ARG A 66 10.73 0.95 -8.28
N THR A 67 11.44 1.86 -8.95
CA THR A 67 12.09 3.02 -8.30
C THR A 67 11.08 3.96 -7.64
N GLY A 68 9.92 4.24 -8.26
CA GLY A 68 8.89 5.10 -7.65
C GLY A 68 8.25 4.46 -6.42
N GLU A 69 8.07 3.16 -6.43
CA GLU A 69 7.59 2.39 -5.27
C GLU A 69 8.60 2.38 -4.14
N ARG A 70 9.90 2.24 -4.44
CA ARG A 70 10.97 2.40 -3.45
C ARG A 70 10.92 3.77 -2.79
N ASN A 71 10.78 4.83 -3.59
CA ASN A 71 10.68 6.19 -3.08
C ASN A 71 9.43 6.38 -2.21
N SER A 72 8.31 5.76 -2.60
CA SER A 72 7.06 5.78 -1.82
C SER A 72 7.25 5.11 -0.46
N VAL A 73 7.89 3.94 -0.42
CA VAL A 73 8.17 3.21 0.83
C VAL A 73 9.10 4.01 1.75
N GLU A 74 10.17 4.60 1.22
CA GLU A 74 11.07 5.41 2.03
C GLU A 74 10.38 6.66 2.60
N LEU A 75 9.46 7.26 1.84
CA LEU A 75 8.66 8.38 2.32
C LEU A 75 7.71 7.95 3.45
N ILE A 76 7.02 6.82 3.29
CA ILE A 76 6.13 6.27 4.33
C ILE A 76 6.91 5.94 5.60
N LYS A 77 8.04 5.23 5.49
CA LYS A 77 8.91 4.88 6.62
C LYS A 77 9.35 6.12 7.39
N LYS A 78 9.79 7.15 6.66
CA LYS A 78 10.20 8.42 7.25
C LYS A 78 9.03 9.14 7.94
N TYR A 79 7.85 9.15 7.32
CA TYR A 79 6.69 9.86 7.85
C TYR A 79 6.10 9.18 9.10
N PHE A 80 6.07 7.85 9.12
CA PHE A 80 5.59 7.06 10.24
C PHE A 80 6.64 6.84 11.34
N ASP A 81 7.86 7.33 11.16
CA ASP A 81 9.00 7.15 12.07
C ASP A 81 9.33 5.67 12.34
N MET A 82 9.26 4.86 11.28
CA MET A 82 9.46 3.42 11.37
C MET A 82 10.92 3.04 11.31
N ASP A 83 11.32 2.12 12.20
CA ASP A 83 12.63 1.50 12.10
C ASP A 83 12.67 0.38 11.05
N ALA A 84 13.89 -0.05 10.72
CA ALA A 84 14.11 -1.08 9.71
C ALA A 84 13.56 -2.46 10.10
N ASN A 85 13.59 -2.82 11.38
CA ASN A 85 13.11 -4.10 11.87
C ASN A 85 11.58 -4.17 11.82
N GLU A 86 10.93 -3.09 12.23
CA GLU A 86 9.49 -2.93 12.17
C GLU A 86 9.00 -3.05 10.72
N TYR A 87 9.58 -2.26 9.80
CA TYR A 87 9.25 -2.35 8.38
C TYR A 87 9.44 -3.76 7.80
N ASN A 88 10.58 -4.40 8.09
CA ASN A 88 10.87 -5.75 7.60
C ASN A 88 9.84 -6.77 8.12
N SER A 89 9.38 -6.61 9.36
CA SER A 89 8.35 -7.49 9.93
C SER A 89 7.03 -7.39 9.16
N PHE A 90 6.58 -6.17 8.81
CA PHE A 90 5.39 -5.97 7.98
C PHE A 90 5.56 -6.55 6.57
N ARG A 91 6.72 -6.30 5.95
CA ARG A 91 7.02 -6.81 4.62
C ARG A 91 7.00 -8.34 4.57
N ASP A 92 7.64 -8.99 5.53
CA ASP A 92 7.70 -10.45 5.62
C ASP A 92 6.31 -11.06 5.87
N TRP A 93 5.49 -10.39 6.67
CA TRP A 93 4.11 -10.82 6.91
C TRP A 93 3.25 -10.74 5.64
N ILE A 94 3.36 -9.67 4.85
CA ILE A 94 2.64 -9.53 3.58
C ILE A 94 3.11 -10.57 2.56
N ALA A 95 4.41 -10.83 2.48
CA ALA A 95 4.95 -11.87 1.62
C ALA A 95 4.36 -13.26 1.96
N LYS A 96 4.30 -13.60 3.25
CA LYS A 96 3.67 -14.85 3.72
C LYS A 96 2.18 -14.93 3.38
N ILE A 97 1.42 -13.85 3.53
CA ILE A 97 0.01 -13.83 3.13
C ILE A 97 -0.14 -14.14 1.64
N LYS A 98 0.69 -13.51 0.79
CA LYS A 98 0.67 -13.74 -0.65
C LYS A 98 1.00 -15.19 -1.01
N GLU A 99 1.99 -15.78 -0.34
CA GLU A 99 2.34 -17.20 -0.51
C GLU A 99 1.16 -18.13 -0.16
N LEU A 100 0.44 -17.83 0.93
CA LEU A 100 -0.74 -18.59 1.36
C LEU A 100 -1.94 -18.45 0.40
N GLN A 101 -2.08 -17.30 -0.25
CA GLN A 101 -3.13 -17.09 -1.26
C GLN A 101 -2.84 -17.85 -2.56
N ASN A 102 -1.57 -17.93 -2.96
CA ASN A 102 -1.13 -18.64 -4.16
C ASN A 102 -1.10 -20.18 -4.03
N THR A 103 -1.32 -20.72 -2.82
CA THR A 103 -1.31 -22.18 -2.58
C THR A 103 -2.69 -22.84 -2.75
N ASN A 104 -3.70 -22.07 -3.18
CA ASN A 104 -5.07 -22.56 -3.42
C ASN A 104 -5.42 -22.77 -4.91
N ASP A 105 -4.41 -22.80 -5.80
CA ASP A 105 -4.55 -23.21 -7.22
C ASP A 105 -4.13 -24.67 -7.44
#